data_AF-A0AAV8ZQX9-F1
#
_entry.id   AF-A0AAV8ZQX9-F1
#
_cell.length_a   1.000
_cell.length_b   1.000
_cell.length_c   1.000
_cell.angle_alpha   90.00
_cell.angle_beta   90.00
_cell.angle_gamma   90.00
#
_symmetry.space_group_name_H-M   'P 1'
#
loop_
_entity.id
_entity.type
_entity.pdbx_description
1 polymer ?
#
loop_
_entity_poly.entity_id
_entity_poly.type
_entity_poly.pdbx_seq_one_letter_code
_entity_poly.pdbx_strand_id
1 'polypeptide(L)'
;MRHLLKAAKSNSKEKEAITSAIDVVASSNDDSLSNILIEFLLGETDGLPKDPKYLFRLYMARKQFREASKSALIIANEEQINGNYRNAHDVLFAMCQELKQNGINIPYEMYANLMLLHSYILVRLHVRRGDHLKGSRMLIRVANNISKFPSRKLQFK
;
A
#
# COMPACT_ATOMS: atom_id res chain seq x y z
N MET A 1 -9.65 -25.81 17.03
CA MET A 1 -8.23 -25.84 16.60
C MET A 1 -8.02 -26.53 15.24
N ARG A 2 -8.44 -27.79 15.04
CA ARG A 2 -8.25 -28.50 13.74
C ARG A 2 -8.90 -27.81 12.53
N HIS A 3 -10.08 -27.22 12.71
CA HIS A 3 -10.77 -26.45 11.65
C HIS A 3 -10.06 -25.12 11.32
N LEU A 4 -9.44 -24.46 12.30
CA LEU A 4 -8.65 -23.24 12.08
C LEU A 4 -7.35 -23.55 11.34
N LEU A 5 -6.70 -24.67 11.65
CA LEU A 5 -5.52 -25.16 10.93
C LEU A 5 -5.85 -25.63 9.50
N LYS A 6 -7.03 -26.22 9.29
CA LYS A 6 -7.52 -26.60 7.94
C LYS A 6 -7.87 -25.37 7.11
N ALA A 7 -8.52 -24.37 7.72
CA ALA A 7 -8.80 -23.08 7.08
C ALA A 7 -7.49 -22.31 6.77
N ALA A 8 -6.52 -22.27 7.70
CA ALA A 8 -5.22 -21.65 7.47
C ALA A 8 -4.42 -22.33 6.36
N LYS A 9 -4.45 -23.67 6.29
CA LYS A 9 -3.85 -24.43 5.17
C LYS A 9 -4.56 -24.20 3.85
N SER A 10 -5.88 -24.06 3.85
CA SER A 10 -6.66 -23.67 2.66
C SER A 10 -6.25 -22.27 2.18
N ASN A 11 -6.16 -21.33 3.12
CA ASN A 11 -5.75 -19.95 2.83
C ASN A 11 -4.31 -19.90 2.29
N SER A 12 -3.37 -20.66 2.86
CA SER A 12 -1.98 -20.69 2.36
C SER A 12 -1.91 -21.18 0.91
N LYS A 13 -2.61 -22.28 0.59
CA LYS A 13 -2.67 -22.83 -0.77
C LYS A 13 -3.34 -21.87 -1.75
N GLU A 14 -4.39 -21.18 -1.32
CA GLU A 14 -5.05 -20.15 -2.13
C GLU A 14 -4.09 -18.98 -2.44
N LYS A 15 -3.36 -18.48 -1.44
CA LYS A 15 -2.36 -17.42 -1.65
C LYS A 15 -1.25 -17.83 -2.61
N GLU A 16 -0.77 -19.08 -2.52
CA GLU A 16 0.22 -19.65 -3.45
C GLU A 16 -0.34 -19.81 -4.87
N ALA A 17 -1.60 -20.24 -4.99
CA ALA A 17 -2.28 -20.37 -6.28
C ALA A 17 -2.47 -19.00 -6.95
N ILE A 18 -2.92 -17.98 -6.20
CA ILE A 18 -3.07 -16.61 -6.71
C ILE A 18 -1.72 -16.06 -7.14
N THR A 19 -0.68 -16.28 -6.34
CA THR A 19 0.70 -15.86 -6.67
C THR A 19 1.16 -16.48 -7.99
N SER A 20 0.98 -17.79 -8.15
CA SER A 20 1.33 -18.49 -9.39
C SER A 20 0.51 -17.99 -10.58
N ALA A 21 -0.78 -17.73 -10.38
CA ALA A 21 -1.64 -17.17 -11.43
C ALA A 21 -1.17 -15.79 -11.89
N ILE A 22 -0.76 -14.92 -10.95
CA ILE A 22 -0.18 -13.61 -11.29
C ILE A 22 1.08 -13.78 -12.15
N ASP A 23 1.97 -14.70 -11.79
CA ASP A 23 3.23 -14.91 -12.51
C ASP A 23 2.97 -15.45 -13.94
N VAL A 24 1.98 -16.34 -14.09
CA VAL A 24 1.54 -16.85 -15.41
C VAL A 24 0.92 -15.73 -16.26
N VAL A 25 0.00 -14.94 -15.69
CA VAL A 25 -0.68 -13.84 -16.40
C VAL A 25 0.26 -12.71 -16.77
N ALA A 26 1.24 -12.41 -15.91
CA ALA A 26 2.27 -11.43 -16.23
C ALA A 26 3.15 -11.89 -17.40
N SER A 27 3.41 -13.20 -17.51
CA SER A 27 4.26 -13.78 -18.55
C SER A 27 3.51 -14.03 -19.87
N SER A 28 2.20 -14.26 -19.83
CA SER A 28 1.42 -14.58 -21.03
C SER A 28 1.19 -13.39 -21.97
N ASN A 29 1.33 -12.16 -21.45
CA ASN A 29 0.96 -10.91 -22.13
C ASN A 29 -0.48 -10.90 -22.70
N ASP A 30 -1.35 -11.75 -22.17
CA ASP A 30 -2.74 -11.90 -22.61
C ASP A 30 -3.65 -10.97 -21.78
N ASP A 31 -4.23 -9.98 -22.44
CA ASP A 31 -5.14 -9.01 -21.80
C ASP A 31 -6.45 -9.66 -21.36
N SER A 32 -6.94 -10.67 -22.09
CA SER A 32 -8.18 -11.37 -21.72
C SER A 32 -8.00 -12.15 -20.42
N LEU A 33 -6.89 -12.89 -20.30
CA LEU A 33 -6.53 -13.62 -19.10
C LEU A 33 -6.27 -12.67 -17.91
N SER A 34 -5.73 -11.49 -18.19
CA SER A 34 -5.51 -10.45 -17.19
C SER A 34 -6.82 -9.91 -16.65
N ASN A 35 -7.79 -9.62 -17.51
CA ASN A 35 -9.11 -9.15 -17.10
C ASN A 35 -9.82 -10.20 -16.24
N ILE A 36 -9.78 -11.48 -16.63
CA ILE A 36 -10.35 -12.57 -15.83
C ILE A 36 -9.71 -12.63 -14.43
N LEU A 37 -8.38 -12.50 -14.34
CA LEU A 37 -7.71 -12.48 -13.04
C LEU A 37 -8.06 -11.23 -12.23
N ILE A 38 -8.19 -10.07 -12.86
CA ILE A 38 -8.60 -8.82 -12.20
C ILE A 38 -10.02 -8.95 -11.64
N GLU A 39 -10.98 -9.45 -12.43
CA GLU A 39 -12.37 -9.71 -12.00
C GLU A 39 -12.41 -10.65 -10.80
N PHE A 40 -11.61 -11.72 -10.82
CA PHE A 40 -11.46 -12.64 -9.69
C PHE A 40 -10.89 -11.94 -8.45
N LEU A 41 -9.84 -11.11 -8.60
CA LEU A 41 -9.22 -10.40 -7.48
C LEU A 41 -10.14 -9.31 -6.88
N LEU A 42 -10.99 -8.70 -7.70
CA LEU A 42 -12.01 -7.75 -7.27
C LEU A 42 -13.22 -8.43 -6.61
N GLY A 43 -13.31 -9.76 -6.71
CA GLY A 43 -14.42 -10.54 -6.15
C GLY A 43 -15.67 -10.50 -7.02
N GLU A 44 -15.57 -10.15 -8.30
CA GLU A 44 -16.72 -10.14 -9.22
C GLU A 44 -17.22 -11.56 -9.52
N THR A 45 -16.34 -12.57 -9.38
CA THR A 45 -16.66 -13.98 -9.60
C THR A 45 -17.18 -14.71 -8.36
N ASP A 46 -16.64 -14.40 -7.16
CA ASP A 46 -16.92 -15.13 -5.92
C ASP A 46 -17.57 -14.27 -4.81
N GLY A 47 -17.79 -12.98 -5.09
CA GLY A 47 -18.37 -11.99 -4.17
C GLY A 47 -17.41 -11.54 -3.06
N LEU A 48 -16.14 -11.98 -3.07
CA LEU A 48 -15.19 -11.72 -2.00
C LEU A 48 -13.92 -11.05 -2.56
N PRO A 49 -13.79 -9.72 -2.44
CA PRO A 49 -12.59 -9.02 -2.90
C PRO A 49 -11.36 -9.54 -2.15
N LYS A 50 -10.30 -9.83 -2.92
CA LYS A 50 -9.02 -10.31 -2.40
C LYS A 50 -8.17 -9.14 -1.92
N ASP A 51 -7.05 -9.45 -1.28
CA ASP A 51 -6.11 -8.45 -0.78
C ASP A 51 -5.60 -7.54 -1.93
N PRO A 52 -5.72 -6.20 -1.81
CA PRO A 52 -5.26 -5.26 -2.84
C PRO A 52 -3.78 -5.42 -3.23
N LYS A 53 -2.96 -6.04 -2.37
CA LYS A 53 -1.56 -6.38 -2.65
C LYS A 53 -1.41 -7.29 -3.89
N TYR A 54 -2.40 -8.14 -4.19
CA TYR A 54 -2.38 -8.99 -5.38
C TYR A 54 -2.58 -8.19 -6.67
N LEU A 55 -3.55 -7.27 -6.69
CA LEU A 55 -3.76 -6.36 -7.83
C LEU A 55 -2.54 -5.48 -8.06
N PHE A 56 -1.97 -4.93 -6.98
CA PHE A 56 -0.74 -4.16 -7.07
C PHE A 56 0.40 -4.96 -7.71
N ARG A 57 0.63 -6.20 -7.25
CA ARG A 57 1.67 -7.08 -7.80
C ARG A 57 1.42 -7.40 -9.28
N LEU A 58 0.19 -7.68 -9.66
CA LEU A 58 -0.19 -7.94 -11.05
C LEU A 58 0.11 -6.71 -11.94
N TYR A 59 -0.33 -5.52 -11.53
CA TYR A 59 -0.10 -4.29 -12.27
C TYR A 59 1.39 -3.94 -12.38
N MET A 60 2.16 -4.15 -11.32
CA MET A 60 3.61 -3.97 -11.36
C MET A 60 4.28 -4.96 -12.32
N ALA A 61 3.91 -6.24 -12.28
CA ALA A 61 4.47 -7.27 -13.15
C ALA A 61 4.17 -7.01 -14.64
N ARG A 62 2.98 -6.47 -14.94
CA ARG A 62 2.57 -6.03 -16.29
C ARG A 62 3.04 -4.62 -16.66
N LYS A 63 3.82 -3.94 -15.82
CA LYS A 63 4.26 -2.54 -16.00
C LYS A 63 3.11 -1.54 -16.19
N GLN A 64 1.93 -1.84 -15.67
CA GLN A 64 0.76 -0.97 -15.68
C GLN A 64 0.83 0.03 -14.52
N PHE A 65 1.83 0.91 -14.57
CA PHE A 65 2.19 1.79 -13.44
C PHE A 65 1.07 2.73 -13.00
N ARG A 66 0.19 3.15 -13.92
CA ARG A 66 -0.95 4.01 -13.60
C ARG A 66 -1.94 3.30 -12.67
N GLU A 67 -2.29 2.06 -12.98
CA GLU A 67 -3.19 1.26 -12.15
C GLU A 67 -2.51 0.80 -10.85
N ALA A 68 -1.22 0.42 -10.94
CA ALA A 68 -0.40 0.13 -9.75
C ALA A 68 -0.37 1.32 -8.77
N SER A 69 -0.30 2.57 -9.28
CA SER A 69 -0.30 3.76 -8.43
C SER A 69 -1.60 3.92 -7.63
N LYS A 70 -2.75 3.57 -8.21
CA LYS A 70 -4.04 3.60 -7.51
C LYS A 70 -4.12 2.50 -6.46
N SER A 71 -3.68 1.29 -6.79
CA SER A 71 -3.61 0.19 -5.82
C SER A 71 -2.66 0.50 -4.66
N ALA A 72 -1.52 1.15 -4.92
CA ALA A 72 -0.59 1.60 -3.89
C ALA A 72 -1.24 2.59 -2.91
N LEU A 73 -2.09 3.50 -3.41
CA LEU A 73 -2.84 4.42 -2.56
C LEU A 73 -3.84 3.69 -1.66
N ILE A 74 -4.55 2.70 -2.18
CA ILE A 74 -5.47 1.86 -1.40
C ILE A 74 -4.71 1.13 -0.29
N ILE A 75 -3.63 0.42 -0.64
CA ILE A 75 -2.80 -0.32 0.33
C ILE A 75 -2.25 0.62 1.41
N ALA A 76 -1.71 1.77 1.02
CA ALA A 76 -1.16 2.72 1.98
C ALA A 76 -2.24 3.27 2.92
N ASN A 77 -3.45 3.52 2.41
CA ASN A 77 -4.56 3.98 3.23
C ASN A 77 -5.01 2.91 4.23
N GLU A 78 -5.09 1.64 3.82
CA GLU A 78 -5.38 0.52 4.73
C GLU A 78 -4.32 0.40 5.84
N GLU A 79 -3.04 0.40 5.47
CA GLU A 79 -1.94 0.37 6.44
C GLU A 79 -2.00 1.58 7.38
N GLN A 80 -2.34 2.77 6.89
CA GLN A 80 -2.49 3.98 7.70
C GLN A 80 -3.66 3.89 8.68
N ILE A 81 -4.82 3.39 8.25
CA ILE A 81 -6.00 3.15 9.11
C ILE A 81 -5.64 2.14 10.21
N ASN A 82 -4.92 1.08 9.85
CA ASN A 82 -4.43 0.07 10.78
C ASN A 82 -3.33 0.59 11.74
N GLY A 83 -2.85 1.83 11.56
CA GLY A 83 -1.79 2.44 12.37
C GLY A 83 -0.37 2.07 11.96
N ASN A 84 -0.21 1.33 10.86
CA ASN A 84 1.07 0.94 10.29
C ASN A 84 1.66 2.06 9.42
N TYR A 85 1.86 3.24 10.00
CA TYR A 85 2.29 4.45 9.28
C TYR A 85 3.61 4.28 8.50
N ARG A 86 4.52 3.43 8.99
CA ARG A 86 5.77 3.12 8.31
C ARG A 86 5.55 2.29 7.05
N ASN A 87 4.72 1.26 7.12
CA ASN A 87 4.39 0.44 5.94
C ASN A 87 3.66 1.29 4.89
N ALA A 88 2.70 2.11 5.31
CA ALA A 88 2.01 3.04 4.42
C ALA A 88 3.00 3.98 3.71
N HIS A 89 3.97 4.53 4.46
CA HIS A 89 5.02 5.36 3.90
C HIS A 89 5.87 4.59 2.87
N ASP A 90 6.34 3.41 3.23
CA ASP A 90 7.28 2.63 2.41
C ASP A 90 6.62 2.18 1.10
N VAL A 91 5.35 1.82 1.11
CA VAL A 91 4.56 1.52 -0.11
C VAL A 91 4.48 2.73 -1.04
N LEU A 92 4.08 3.90 -0.53
CA LEU A 92 3.99 5.11 -1.35
C LEU A 92 5.37 5.57 -1.84
N PHE A 93 6.40 5.45 -1.00
CA PHE A 93 7.76 5.84 -1.34
C PHE A 93 8.33 4.97 -2.46
N ALA A 94 8.16 3.65 -2.36
CA ALA A 94 8.57 2.70 -3.40
C ALA A 94 7.85 3.00 -4.73
N MET A 95 6.53 3.23 -4.69
CA MET A 95 5.77 3.55 -5.90
C MET A 95 6.19 4.89 -6.52
N CYS A 96 6.43 5.93 -5.72
CA CYS A 96 6.97 7.20 -6.19
C CYS A 96 8.33 7.05 -6.89
N GLN A 97 9.21 6.21 -6.35
CA GLN A 97 10.50 5.90 -6.98
C GLN A 97 10.30 5.19 -8.32
N GLU A 98 9.42 4.19 -8.36
CA GLU A 98 9.10 3.45 -9.58
C GLU A 98 8.57 4.37 -10.68
N LEU A 99 7.59 5.24 -10.36
CA LEU A 99 7.06 6.22 -11.31
C LEU A 99 8.16 7.14 -11.83
N LYS A 100 9.02 7.63 -10.94
CA LYS A 100 10.14 8.52 -11.31
C LYS A 100 11.15 7.82 -12.22
N GLN A 101 11.51 6.57 -11.94
CA GLN A 101 12.44 5.78 -12.75
C GLN A 101 11.90 5.53 -14.16
N ASN A 102 10.58 5.40 -14.29
CA ASN A 102 9.90 5.20 -15.58
C ASN A 102 9.49 6.52 -16.26
N GLY A 103 9.89 7.69 -15.73
CA GLY A 103 9.57 9.00 -16.31
C GLY A 103 8.09 9.39 -16.22
N ILE A 104 7.32 8.76 -15.33
CA ILE A 104 5.89 9.01 -15.14
C ILE A 104 5.69 10.06 -14.06
N ASN A 105 4.79 11.01 -14.32
CA ASN A 105 4.47 12.03 -13.33
C ASN A 105 3.79 11.41 -12.10
N ILE A 106 4.24 11.80 -10.91
CA ILE A 106 3.70 11.31 -9.65
C ILE A 106 2.36 12.01 -9.39
N PRO A 107 1.26 11.26 -9.12
CA PRO A 107 -0.01 11.85 -8.76
C PRO A 107 0.10 12.74 -7.52
N TYR A 108 -0.54 13.91 -7.53
CA TYR A 108 -0.51 14.86 -6.42
C TYR A 108 -0.96 14.23 -5.09
N GLU A 109 -2.03 13.44 -5.12
CA GLU A 109 -2.56 12.76 -3.93
C GLU A 109 -1.52 11.83 -3.30
N MET A 110 -0.81 11.06 -4.12
CA MET A 110 0.25 10.16 -3.66
C MET A 110 1.39 10.93 -3.02
N TYR A 111 1.84 12.01 -3.66
CA TYR A 111 2.87 12.87 -3.10
C TYR A 111 2.43 13.51 -1.77
N ALA A 112 1.19 14.02 -1.71
CA ALA A 112 0.65 14.66 -0.50
C ALA A 112 0.54 13.66 0.67
N ASN A 113 0.05 12.45 0.43
CA ASN A 113 -0.05 11.40 1.44
C ASN A 113 1.33 10.92 1.89
N LEU A 114 2.27 10.73 0.97
CA LEU A 114 3.66 10.40 1.29
C LEU A 114 4.29 11.49 2.16
N MET A 115 4.16 12.76 1.79
CA MET A 115 4.70 13.88 2.56
C MET A 115 4.11 13.97 3.97
N LEU A 116 2.83 13.66 4.13
CA LEU A 116 2.18 13.64 5.43
C LEU A 116 2.75 12.54 6.33
N LEU A 117 2.85 11.31 5.81
CA LEU A 117 3.44 10.17 6.54
C LEU A 117 4.94 10.38 6.84
N HIS A 118 5.68 10.92 5.88
CA HIS A 118 7.09 11.26 6.03
C HIS A 118 7.30 12.27 7.16
N SER A 119 6.45 13.28 7.22
CA SER A 119 6.47 14.28 8.31
C SER A 119 6.23 13.61 9.66
N TYR A 120 5.21 12.76 9.77
CA TYR A 120 4.90 12.03 11.00
C TYR A 120 6.10 11.21 11.52
N ILE A 121 6.78 10.48 10.63
CA ILE A 121 7.93 9.64 10.99
C ILE A 121 9.12 10.50 11.43
N LEU A 122 9.40 11.59 10.73
CA LEU A 122 10.59 12.42 10.97
C LEU A 122 10.52 13.33 12.19
N VAL A 123 9.32 13.67 12.70
CA VAL A 123 9.17 14.50 13.92
C VAL A 123 10.05 13.98 15.05
N ARG A 124 9.97 12.68 15.35
CA ARG A 124 10.74 12.06 16.44
C ARG A 124 12.24 12.15 16.21
N LEU A 125 12.69 12.04 14.96
CA LEU A 125 14.10 12.14 14.59
C LEU A 125 14.63 13.56 14.82
N HIS A 126 13.89 14.58 14.37
CA HIS A 126 14.30 15.97 14.53
C HIS A 126 14.31 16.42 15.99
N VAL A 127 13.30 16.03 16.78
CA VAL A 127 13.25 16.31 18.22
C VAL A 127 14.46 15.71 18.94
N ARG A 128 14.83 14.45 18.64
CA ARG A 128 16.01 13.80 19.25
C ARG A 128 17.33 14.46 18.87
N ARG A 129 17.41 15.08 17.69
CA ARG A 129 18.61 15.79 17.21
C ARG A 129 18.68 17.25 17.69
N GLY A 130 17.73 17.70 18.51
CA GLY A 130 17.63 19.09 18.96
C GLY A 130 17.13 20.08 17.88
N ASP A 131 16.75 19.58 16.69
CA ASP A 131 16.21 20.41 15.61
C ASP A 131 14.70 20.62 15.79
N HIS A 132 14.36 21.35 16.85
CA HIS A 132 12.97 21.58 17.23
C HIS A 132 12.21 22.39 16.18
N LEU A 133 12.87 23.28 15.43
CA LEU A 133 12.21 24.08 14.41
C LEU A 133 11.65 23.21 13.27
N LYS A 134 12.46 22.27 12.73
CA LYS A 134 11.98 21.34 11.70
C LYS A 134 10.93 20.38 12.26
N GLY A 135 11.13 19.88 13.47
CA GLY A 135 10.15 19.04 14.18
C GLY A 135 8.79 19.75 14.31
N SER A 136 8.77 21.00 14.75
CA SER A 136 7.55 21.80 14.92
C SER A 136 6.82 22.04 13.58
N ARG A 137 7.56 22.36 12.51
CA ARG A 137 6.95 22.52 11.18
C ARG A 137 6.28 21.24 10.68
N MET A 138 6.90 20.09 10.93
CA MET A 138 6.32 18.79 10.60
C MET A 138 5.08 18.48 11.47
N LEU A 139 5.15 18.80 12.77
CA LEU A 139 4.02 18.65 13.70
C LEU A 139 2.80 19.45 13.26
N ILE A 140 2.98 20.71 12.82
CA ILE A 140 1.87 21.54 12.32
C ILE A 140 1.18 20.85 11.14
N ARG A 141 1.94 20.31 10.17
CA ARG A 141 1.37 19.59 9.03
C ARG A 141 0.56 18.36 9.46
N VAL A 142 1.08 17.59 10.42
CA VAL A 142 0.41 16.40 10.96
C VAL A 142 -0.83 16.79 11.75
N ALA A 143 -0.77 17.83 12.58
CA ALA A 143 -1.88 18.33 13.37
C ALA A 143 -3.03 18.83 12.49
N ASN A 144 -2.74 19.50 11.37
CA ASN A 144 -3.75 19.90 10.40
C ASN A 144 -4.44 18.72 9.68
N ASN A 145 -3.87 17.51 9.79
CA ASN A 145 -4.41 16.29 9.19
C ASN A 145 -4.65 15.19 10.24
N ILE A 146 -4.95 15.59 11.47
CA ILE A 146 -5.04 14.68 12.63
C ILE A 146 -6.04 13.53 12.38
N SER A 147 -7.15 13.79 11.71
CA SER A 147 -8.17 12.79 11.37
C SER A 147 -7.64 11.60 10.57
N LYS A 148 -6.56 11.79 9.79
CA LYS A 148 -5.91 10.73 9.00
C LYS A 148 -5.05 9.77 9.83
N PHE A 149 -4.95 9.99 11.14
CA PHE A 149 -4.19 9.13 12.06
C PHE A 149 -5.11 8.63 13.20
N PRO A 150 -6.04 7.70 12.91
CA PRO A 150 -7.06 7.25 13.87
C PRO A 150 -6.50 6.36 14.98
N SER A 151 -5.48 5.56 14.69
CA SER A 151 -4.87 4.58 15.61
C SER A 151 -3.90 5.20 16.63
N ARG A 152 -4.08 6.47 16.98
CA ARG A 152 -3.18 7.25 17.86
C ARG A 152 -3.31 6.91 19.35
N LYS A 153 -3.85 5.75 19.71
CA LYS A 153 -3.77 5.28 21.10
C LYS A 153 -2.33 4.80 21.34
N LEU A 154 -1.58 5.55 22.16
CA LEU A 154 -0.36 5.12 22.88
C LEU A 154 1.02 5.26 22.20
N GLN A 155 1.54 6.45 21.84
CA GLN A 155 3.02 6.68 21.77
C GLN A 155 3.46 8.14 22.06
N PHE A 156 2.82 8.81 23.02
CA PHE A 156 3.38 10.03 23.65
C PHE A 156 3.64 9.80 25.14
N LYS A 157 4.40 8.74 25.46
CA LYS A 157 5.05 8.57 26.76
C LYS A 157 6.55 8.76 26.56
#